data_AF-A0A838I6Y3-F1
#
_entry.id   AF-A0A838I6Y3-F1
#
_cell.length_a   1.000
_cell.length_b   1.000
_cell.length_c   1.000
_cell.angle_alpha   90.00
_cell.angle_beta   90.00
_cell.angle_gamma   90.00
#
_symmetry.space_group_name_H-M   'P 1'
#
loop_
_entity.id
_entity.type
_entity.pdbx_description
1 polymer ?
#
loop_
_entity_poly.entity_id
_entity_poly.type
_entity_poly.pdbx_seq_one_letter_code
_entity_poly.pdbx_strand_id
1 'polypeptide(L)'
;AGVPSSSVKERNLGFGLVPGLLTKKVDAVLGAFWNYEGVDLKRRDRNPRIIRVDDAGVPAYNELVIVANEDAIERDGGSIRAFIGALSRGVRDLQDDPDGAIDGLLEANRDLDPGLQRAVLKTTLPLFSAPRGEPFAWQDPRQWDAFAAWMRDNRLLERAPDVSGAFTNELLPGAGLAQ
;
A
#
# COMPACT_ATOMS: atom_id res chain seq x y z
N ALA A 1 21.52 12.19 2.75
CA ALA A 1 22.80 12.03 2.02
C ALA A 1 23.42 13.34 1.52
N GLY A 2 22.77 14.51 1.67
CA GLY A 2 23.36 15.79 1.22
C GLY A 2 23.53 15.94 -0.29
N VAL A 3 22.86 15.09 -1.08
CA VAL A 3 22.94 15.09 -2.55
C VAL A 3 21.89 16.08 -3.09
N PRO A 4 22.28 17.05 -3.95
CA PRO A 4 21.33 17.96 -4.57
C PRO A 4 20.36 17.22 -5.50
N SER A 5 19.06 17.52 -5.43
CA SER A 5 18.05 16.91 -6.33
C SER A 5 18.36 17.17 -7.80
N SER A 6 18.94 18.33 -8.14
CA SER A 6 19.38 18.69 -9.49
C SER A 6 20.47 17.79 -10.07
N SER A 7 21.15 17.00 -9.24
CA SER A 7 22.13 16.00 -9.70
C SER A 7 21.50 14.67 -10.14
N VAL A 8 20.19 14.50 -9.91
CA VAL A 8 19.43 13.32 -10.30
C VAL A 8 18.65 13.61 -11.59
N LYS A 9 18.77 12.72 -12.58
CA LYS A 9 17.98 12.80 -13.81
C LYS A 9 16.77 11.87 -13.71
N GLU A 10 15.59 12.46 -13.52
CA GLU A 10 14.35 11.72 -13.44
C GLU A 10 13.83 11.32 -14.82
N ARG A 11 13.20 10.14 -14.89
CA ARG A 11 12.49 9.66 -16.07
C ARG A 11 11.21 8.97 -15.62
N ASN A 12 10.09 9.33 -16.23
CA ASN A 12 8.83 8.62 -16.01
C ASN A 12 8.84 7.30 -16.81
N LEU A 13 8.72 6.18 -16.11
CA LEU A 13 8.68 4.83 -16.70
C LEU A 13 7.26 4.24 -16.75
N GLY A 14 6.26 4.92 -16.20
CA GLY A 14 4.94 4.35 -15.94
C GLY A 14 5.06 3.02 -15.19
N PHE A 15 4.41 1.97 -15.70
CA PHE A 15 4.48 0.60 -15.15
C PHE A 15 5.79 -0.15 -15.47
N GLY A 16 6.72 0.47 -16.21
CA GLY A 16 7.96 -0.14 -16.68
C GLY A 16 9.13 -0.15 -15.69
N LEU A 17 8.87 -0.17 -14.38
CA LEU A 17 9.90 -0.04 -13.34
C LEU A 17 10.96 -1.16 -13.41
N VAL A 18 10.53 -2.43 -13.35
CA VAL A 18 11.44 -3.59 -13.43
C VAL A 18 12.17 -3.68 -14.77
N PRO A 19 11.50 -3.56 -15.94
CA PRO A 19 12.19 -3.51 -17.24
C PRO A 19 13.22 -2.38 -17.34
N GLY A 20 12.91 -1.20 -16.77
CA GLY A 20 13.83 -0.05 -16.73
C GLY A 20 15.14 -0.37 -16.03
N LEU A 21 15.07 -1.03 -14.88
CA LEU A 21 16.24 -1.52 -14.14
C LEU A 21 16.99 -2.61 -14.92
N LEU A 22 16.28 -3.63 -15.41
CA LEU A 22 16.89 -4.78 -16.08
C LEU A 22 17.63 -4.39 -17.37
N THR A 23 17.11 -3.41 -18.10
CA THR A 23 17.70 -2.88 -19.33
C THR A 23 18.74 -1.79 -19.08
N LYS A 24 18.98 -1.42 -17.81
CA LYS A 24 19.87 -0.32 -17.41
C LYS A 24 19.51 1.02 -18.05
N LYS A 25 18.23 1.24 -18.35
CA LYS A 25 17.72 2.55 -18.82
C LYS A 25 17.70 3.57 -17.68
N VAL A 26 17.60 3.08 -16.44
CA VAL A 26 17.72 3.84 -15.20
C VAL A 26 18.59 3.06 -14.22
N ASP A 27 19.26 3.78 -13.31
CA ASP A 27 20.11 3.20 -12.28
C ASP A 27 19.33 2.83 -11.01
N ALA A 28 18.19 3.47 -10.79
CA ALA A 28 17.29 3.26 -9.66
C ALA A 28 15.84 3.59 -10.05
N VAL A 29 14.88 3.09 -9.25
CA VAL A 29 13.45 3.43 -9.36
C VAL A 29 12.92 3.81 -7.99
N LEU A 30 11.94 4.72 -7.99
CA LEU A 30 11.11 5.09 -6.84
C LEU A 30 9.67 4.66 -7.13
N GLY A 31 8.96 4.14 -6.14
CA GLY A 31 7.59 3.64 -6.28
C GLY A 31 7.47 2.13 -6.56
N ALA A 32 8.58 1.40 -6.63
CA ALA A 32 8.56 -0.05 -6.66
C ALA A 32 8.32 -0.62 -5.25
N PHE A 33 7.46 -1.63 -5.15
CA PHE A 33 7.17 -2.31 -3.90
C PHE A 33 8.25 -3.33 -3.57
N TRP A 34 8.78 -3.25 -2.36
CA TRP A 34 9.81 -4.19 -1.90
C TRP A 34 9.29 -5.63 -1.81
N ASN A 35 8.00 -5.79 -1.52
CA ASN A 35 7.30 -7.08 -1.44
C ASN A 35 6.80 -7.58 -2.81
N TYR A 36 6.82 -6.76 -3.86
CA TYR A 36 6.45 -7.17 -5.23
C TYR A 36 7.63 -7.15 -6.19
N GLU A 37 8.04 -6.00 -6.71
CA GLU A 37 9.18 -5.86 -7.63
C GLU A 37 10.49 -6.34 -6.99
N GLY A 38 10.66 -6.14 -5.69
CA GLY A 38 11.81 -6.67 -4.95
C GLY A 38 11.87 -8.20 -4.96
N VAL A 39 10.70 -8.86 -4.86
CA VAL A 39 10.58 -10.32 -4.95
C VAL A 39 10.79 -10.79 -6.40
N ASP A 40 10.20 -10.10 -7.37
CA ASP A 40 10.37 -10.42 -8.80
C ASP A 40 11.84 -10.35 -9.23
N LEU A 41 12.55 -9.27 -8.86
CA LEU A 41 13.97 -9.13 -9.15
C LEU A 41 14.81 -10.25 -8.51
N LYS A 42 14.53 -10.62 -7.26
CA LYS A 42 15.21 -11.75 -6.59
C LYS A 42 14.98 -13.08 -7.30
N ARG A 43 13.75 -13.35 -7.76
CA ARG A 43 13.41 -14.56 -8.53
C ARG A 43 14.11 -14.63 -9.89
N ARG A 44 14.52 -13.49 -10.44
CA ARG A 44 15.31 -13.39 -11.68
C ARG A 44 16.82 -13.39 -11.43
N ASP A 45 17.26 -13.91 -10.28
CA ASP A 45 18.65 -13.93 -9.84
C ASP A 45 19.32 -12.54 -9.87
N ARG A 46 18.55 -11.50 -9.53
CA ARG A 46 19.07 -10.15 -9.29
C ARG A 46 19.14 -9.89 -7.79
N ASN A 47 20.15 -9.14 -7.37
CA ASN A 47 20.31 -8.69 -5.99
C ASN A 47 19.99 -7.20 -5.91
N PRO A 48 18.69 -6.80 -5.89
CA PRO A 48 18.34 -5.39 -5.75
C PRO A 48 18.76 -4.88 -4.37
N ARG A 49 19.37 -3.70 -4.33
CA ARG A 49 19.48 -2.93 -3.09
C ARG A 49 18.18 -2.15 -2.90
N ILE A 50 17.46 -2.47 -1.83
CA ILE A 50 16.18 -1.84 -1.50
C ILE A 50 16.42 -0.90 -0.32
N ILE A 51 16.05 0.36 -0.49
CA ILE A 51 15.97 1.35 0.60
C ILE A 51 14.49 1.59 0.79
N ARG A 52 13.94 1.20 1.95
CA ARG A 52 12.55 1.53 2.25
C ARG A 52 12.45 3.02 2.56
N VAL A 53 11.32 3.62 2.23
CA VAL A 53 11.12 5.07 2.39
C VAL A 53 11.10 5.49 3.86
N ASP A 54 10.65 4.59 4.75
CA ASP A 54 10.71 4.78 6.19
C ASP A 54 12.14 4.82 6.72
N ASP A 55 13.00 3.92 6.25
CA ASP A 55 14.44 3.96 6.51
C ASP A 55 15.13 5.21 5.92
N ALA A 56 14.50 5.86 4.93
CA ALA A 56 14.98 7.08 4.30
C ALA A 56 14.48 8.38 4.96
N GLY A 57 13.72 8.28 6.06
CA GLY A 57 13.25 9.42 6.85
C GLY A 57 11.83 9.88 6.53
N VAL A 58 11.06 9.10 5.76
CA VAL A 58 9.60 9.28 5.66
C VAL A 58 8.96 8.62 6.90
N PRO A 59 8.00 9.24 7.60
CA PRO A 59 7.28 8.59 8.69
C PRO A 59 6.57 7.31 8.19
N ALA A 60 6.24 6.38 9.08
CA ALA A 60 5.38 5.26 8.70
C ALA A 60 3.99 5.77 8.28
N TYR A 61 3.45 5.24 7.19
CA TYR A 61 2.13 5.57 6.65
C TYR A 61 1.47 4.33 6.03
N ASN A 62 0.15 4.41 5.79
CA ASN A 62 -0.58 3.37 5.07
C ASN A 62 -0.33 3.52 3.55
N GLU A 63 0.47 2.62 2.98
CA GLU A 63 0.85 2.66 1.56
C GLU A 63 -0.34 2.48 0.60
N LEU A 64 -1.28 1.59 0.93
CA LEU A 64 -2.52 1.39 0.18
C LEU A 64 -3.73 1.59 1.08
N VAL A 65 -4.66 2.43 0.64
CA VAL A 65 -5.90 2.75 1.34
C VAL A 65 -7.10 2.67 0.39
N ILE A 66 -8.28 2.41 0.95
CA ILE A 66 -9.54 2.51 0.23
C ILE A 66 -9.99 3.97 0.33
N VAL A 67 -10.28 4.58 -0.82
CA VAL A 67 -10.75 5.97 -0.90
C VAL A 67 -12.18 5.97 -1.42
N ALA A 68 -13.03 6.77 -0.77
CA ALA A 68 -14.38 7.06 -1.20
C ALA A 68 -14.58 8.58 -1.17
N ASN A 69 -15.45 9.09 -2.04
CA ASN A 69 -15.87 10.49 -2.00
C ASN A 69 -16.82 10.74 -0.82
N GLU A 70 -16.79 11.94 -0.24
CA GLU A 70 -17.63 12.33 0.90
C GLU A 70 -19.13 12.14 0.63
N ASP A 71 -19.65 12.58 -0.53
CA ASP A 71 -21.05 12.39 -0.89
C ASP A 71 -21.44 10.91 -0.98
N ALA A 72 -20.50 10.03 -1.37
CA ALA A 72 -20.71 8.59 -1.40
C ALA A 72 -20.69 7.98 0.01
N ILE A 73 -19.86 8.51 0.92
CA ILE A 73 -19.86 8.09 2.33
C ILE A 73 -21.20 8.40 2.99
N GLU A 74 -21.73 9.61 2.78
CA GLU A 74 -23.02 10.01 3.35
C GLU A 74 -24.19 9.23 2.76
N ARG A 75 -24.22 9.09 1.43
CA ARG A 75 -25.33 8.41 0.73
C ARG A 75 -25.28 6.90 0.86
N ASP A 76 -24.09 6.30 0.75
CA ASP A 76 -23.89 4.86 0.57
C ASP A 76 -23.11 4.20 1.72
N GLY A 77 -23.00 4.86 2.88
CA GLY A 77 -22.19 4.40 4.02
C GLY A 77 -22.45 2.97 4.47
N GLY A 78 -23.72 2.52 4.43
CA GLY A 78 -24.09 1.13 4.71
C GLY A 78 -23.50 0.14 3.71
N SER A 79 -23.51 0.48 2.42
CA SER A 79 -22.91 -0.33 1.35
C SER A 79 -21.38 -0.34 1.43
N ILE A 80 -20.76 0.80 1.73
CA ILE A 80 -19.31 0.90 1.92
C ILE A 80 -18.87 0.04 3.12
N ARG A 81 -19.59 0.11 4.24
CA ARG A 81 -19.34 -0.76 5.41
C ARG A 81 -19.48 -2.24 5.06
N ALA A 82 -20.51 -2.61 4.31
CA ALA A 82 -20.70 -4.00 3.86
C ALA A 82 -19.56 -4.46 2.93
N PHE A 83 -19.08 -3.59 2.05
CA PHE A 83 -17.94 -3.83 1.18
C PHE A 83 -16.64 -4.05 1.97
N ILE A 84 -16.33 -3.18 2.93
CA ILE A 84 -15.16 -3.36 3.82
C ILE A 84 -15.29 -4.66 4.63
N GLY A 85 -16.50 -5.00 5.08
CA GLY A 85 -16.77 -6.27 5.75
C GLY A 85 -16.53 -7.50 4.87
N ALA A 86 -16.82 -7.41 3.57
CA ALA A 86 -16.49 -8.46 2.61
C ALA A 86 -14.98 -8.60 2.41
N LEU A 87 -14.25 -7.48 2.30
CA LEU A 87 -12.78 -7.50 2.22
C LEU A 87 -12.15 -8.10 3.49
N SER A 88 -12.66 -7.75 4.67
CA SER A 88 -12.20 -8.32 5.94
C SER A 88 -12.41 -9.83 6.02
N ARG A 89 -13.49 -10.37 5.41
CA ARG A 89 -13.66 -11.82 5.27
C ARG A 89 -12.65 -12.41 4.29
N GLY A 90 -12.49 -11.82 3.11
CA GLY A 90 -11.51 -12.29 2.12
C GLY A 90 -10.07 -12.30 2.64
N VAL A 91 -9.68 -11.34 3.48
CA VAL A 91 -8.36 -11.34 4.13
C VAL A 91 -8.23 -12.46 5.16
N ARG A 92 -9.29 -12.79 5.90
CA ARG A 92 -9.28 -13.96 6.80
C ARG A 92 -9.18 -15.25 6.01
N ASP A 93 -9.97 -15.39 4.96
CA ASP A 93 -9.91 -16.56 4.07
C ASP A 93 -8.51 -16.70 3.46
N LEU A 94 -7.88 -15.60 3.05
CA LEU A 94 -6.49 -15.54 2.57
C LEU A 94 -5.47 -15.94 3.65
N GLN A 95 -5.71 -15.61 4.92
CA GLN A 95 -4.83 -15.98 6.03
C GLN A 95 -4.98 -17.46 6.40
N ASP A 96 -6.21 -17.99 6.34
CA ASP A 96 -6.54 -19.37 6.69
C ASP A 96 -6.11 -20.36 5.58
N ASP A 97 -6.30 -19.99 4.31
CA ASP A 97 -5.87 -20.77 3.13
C ASP A 97 -5.22 -19.87 2.05
N PRO A 98 -3.92 -19.53 2.22
CA PRO A 98 -3.21 -18.70 1.26
C PRO A 98 -3.10 -19.30 -0.15
N ASP A 99 -2.99 -20.63 -0.24
CA ASP A 99 -2.84 -21.33 -1.52
C ASP A 99 -4.17 -21.41 -2.27
N GLY A 100 -5.30 -21.65 -1.59
CA GLY A 100 -6.61 -21.57 -2.22
C GLY A 100 -6.99 -20.15 -2.64
N ALA A 101 -6.67 -19.14 -1.83
CA ALA A 101 -7.00 -17.76 -2.14
C ALA A 101 -6.21 -17.19 -3.33
N ILE A 102 -4.97 -17.63 -3.57
CA ILE A 102 -4.20 -17.19 -4.74
C ILE A 102 -4.76 -17.75 -6.04
N ASP A 103 -5.38 -18.93 -6.01
CA ASP A 103 -5.95 -19.54 -7.21
C ASP A 103 -7.10 -18.69 -7.75
N GLY A 104 -7.94 -18.11 -6.87
CA GLY A 104 -8.98 -17.16 -7.28
C GLY A 104 -8.43 -15.91 -8.00
N LEU A 105 -7.28 -15.39 -7.56
CA LEU A 105 -6.59 -14.29 -8.26
C LEU A 105 -6.10 -14.72 -9.65
N LEU A 106 -5.51 -15.91 -9.76
CA LEU A 106 -4.96 -16.44 -11.02
C LEU A 106 -6.06 -16.83 -12.01
N GLU A 107 -7.23 -17.25 -11.52
CA GLU A 107 -8.42 -17.49 -12.33
C GLU A 107 -8.98 -16.18 -12.89
N ALA A 108 -9.06 -15.13 -12.05
CA ALA A 108 -9.53 -13.82 -12.45
C ALA A 108 -8.57 -13.12 -13.44
N ASN A 109 -7.27 -13.39 -13.35
CA ASN A 109 -6.27 -12.87 -14.28
C ASN A 109 -5.22 -13.93 -14.65
N ARG A 110 -5.43 -14.57 -15.80
CA ARG A 110 -4.58 -15.65 -16.33
C ARG A 110 -3.23 -15.20 -16.86
N ASP A 111 -2.99 -13.89 -17.00
CA ASP A 111 -1.71 -13.34 -17.47
C ASP A 111 -0.67 -13.25 -16.32
N LEU A 112 -1.10 -13.44 -15.07
CA LEU A 112 -0.22 -13.40 -13.91
C LEU A 112 0.66 -14.66 -13.83
N ASP A 113 1.96 -14.47 -13.56
CA ASP A 113 2.87 -15.59 -13.28
C ASP A 113 2.51 -16.25 -11.93
N PRO A 114 2.04 -17.51 -11.91
CA PRO A 114 1.60 -18.16 -10.67
C PRO A 114 2.71 -18.32 -9.63
N GLY A 115 3.94 -18.50 -10.08
CA GLY A 115 5.11 -18.58 -9.21
C GLY A 115 5.42 -17.24 -8.53
N LEU A 116 5.26 -16.13 -9.25
CA LEU A 116 5.47 -14.78 -8.72
C LEU A 116 4.42 -14.47 -7.67
N GLN A 117 3.14 -14.69 -7.99
CA GLN A 117 2.05 -14.33 -7.08
C GLN A 117 2.16 -15.08 -5.75
N ARG A 118 2.50 -16.38 -5.78
CA ARG A 118 2.74 -17.16 -4.55
C ARG A 118 3.96 -16.67 -3.76
N ALA A 119 5.04 -16.27 -4.44
CA ALA A 119 6.24 -15.74 -3.77
C ALA A 119 5.98 -14.35 -3.14
N VAL A 120 5.27 -13.48 -3.85
CA VAL A 120 4.81 -12.18 -3.36
C VAL A 120 3.90 -12.36 -2.16
N LEU A 121 2.91 -13.27 -2.25
CA LEU A 121 1.97 -13.50 -1.16
C LEU A 121 2.67 -13.89 0.13
N LYS A 122 3.68 -14.75 0.09
CA LYS A 122 4.49 -15.10 1.29
C LYS A 122 5.12 -13.88 1.97
N THR A 123 5.49 -12.87 1.19
CA THR A 123 6.10 -11.64 1.69
C THR A 123 5.06 -10.63 2.16
N THR A 124 3.90 -10.57 1.49
CA THR A 124 2.86 -9.59 1.73
C THR A 124 1.87 -10.02 2.82
N LEU A 125 1.60 -11.31 2.98
CA LEU A 125 0.58 -11.84 3.90
C LEU A 125 0.72 -11.30 5.33
N PRO A 126 1.92 -11.20 5.94
CA PRO A 126 2.08 -10.63 7.27
C PRO A 126 1.62 -9.17 7.38
N LEU A 127 1.61 -8.42 6.27
CA LEU A 127 1.26 -6.99 6.22
C LEU A 127 -0.26 -6.74 6.21
N PHE A 128 -1.08 -7.76 5.96
CA PHE A 128 -2.56 -7.62 5.98
C PHE A 128 -3.15 -7.62 7.39
N SER A 129 -2.33 -7.86 8.43
CA SER A 129 -2.80 -7.89 9.81
C SER A 129 -2.99 -6.48 10.37
N ALA A 130 -4.15 -6.21 10.93
CA ALA A 130 -4.39 -4.99 11.70
C ALA A 130 -3.57 -4.99 13.00
N PRO A 131 -3.29 -3.81 13.59
CA PRO A 131 -2.74 -3.72 14.93
C PRO A 131 -3.58 -4.51 15.94
N ARG A 132 -2.91 -5.04 16.98
CA ARG A 132 -3.58 -5.86 17.99
C ARG A 132 -4.73 -5.08 18.65
N GLY A 133 -5.94 -5.63 18.55
CA GLY A 133 -7.16 -5.05 19.14
C GLY A 133 -7.98 -4.19 18.17
N GLU A 134 -7.45 -3.91 16.97
CA GLU A 134 -8.11 -3.09 15.97
C GLU A 134 -8.69 -3.95 14.83
N PRO A 135 -9.79 -3.52 14.17
CA PRO A 135 -10.35 -4.24 13.04
C PRO A 135 -9.49 -4.12 11.77
N PHE A 136 -9.74 -5.00 10.79
CA PHE A 136 -9.18 -4.87 9.45
C PHE A 136 -9.42 -3.47 8.88
N ALA A 137 -8.42 -2.93 8.17
CA ALA A 137 -8.40 -1.59 7.57
C ALA A 137 -8.47 -0.42 8.58
N TRP A 138 -8.31 -0.68 9.89
CA TRP A 138 -8.14 0.38 10.86
C TRP A 138 -6.88 1.21 10.59
N GLN A 139 -7.04 2.52 10.69
CA GLN A 139 -5.98 3.48 10.43
C GLN A 139 -5.61 4.23 11.71
N ASP A 140 -4.30 4.29 12.02
CA ASP A 140 -3.79 5.02 13.19
C ASP A 140 -3.80 6.54 12.92
N PRO A 141 -4.59 7.33 13.67
CA PRO A 141 -4.59 8.79 13.51
C PRO A 141 -3.20 9.41 13.64
N ARG A 142 -2.34 8.84 14.48
CA ARG A 142 -0.99 9.36 14.73
C ARG A 142 -0.07 9.21 13.52
N GLN A 143 -0.30 8.20 12.68
CA GLN A 143 0.46 8.03 11.43
C GLN A 143 0.05 9.08 10.41
N TRP A 144 -1.26 9.37 10.31
CA TRP A 144 -1.76 10.45 9.47
C TRP A 144 -1.21 11.82 9.90
N ASP A 145 -1.23 12.11 11.20
CA ASP A 145 -0.66 13.34 11.75
C ASP A 145 0.84 13.48 11.43
N ALA A 146 1.61 12.43 11.69
CA ALA A 146 3.05 12.44 11.46
C ALA A 146 3.39 12.62 9.97
N PHE A 147 2.65 11.94 9.09
CA PHE A 147 2.87 12.02 7.65
C PHE A 147 2.46 13.39 7.07
N ALA A 148 1.33 13.95 7.51
CA ALA A 148 0.89 15.30 7.12
C ALA A 148 1.88 16.37 7.59
N ALA A 149 2.39 16.28 8.83
CA ALA A 149 3.41 17.18 9.35
C ALA A 149 4.71 17.08 8.54
N TRP A 150 5.16 15.86 8.23
CA TRP A 150 6.34 15.65 7.41
C TRP A 150 6.18 16.22 5.99
N MET A 151 5.01 16.04 5.36
CA MET A 151 4.74 16.62 4.04
C MET A 151 4.76 18.15 4.07
N ARG A 152 4.20 18.78 5.11
CA ARG A 152 4.27 20.24 5.31
C ARG A 152 5.71 20.70 5.50
N ASP A 153 6.47 20.06 6.38
CA ASP A 153 7.83 20.46 6.72
C ASP A 153 8.78 20.32 5.51
N ASN A 154 8.49 19.37 4.61
CA ASN A 154 9.17 19.18 3.33
C ASN A 154 8.55 19.99 2.16
N ARG A 155 7.59 20.88 2.43
CA ARG A 155 6.93 21.75 1.43
C ARG A 155 6.26 21.00 0.27
N LEU A 156 5.77 19.79 0.55
CA LEU A 156 4.98 18.99 -0.40
C LEU A 156 3.50 19.40 -0.39
N LEU A 157 3.06 20.08 0.67
CA LEU A 157 1.72 20.63 0.81
C LEU A 157 1.80 22.13 1.09
N GLU A 158 1.03 22.92 0.33
CA GLU A 158 0.91 24.36 0.58
C GLU A 158 0.17 24.65 1.89
N ARG A 159 -0.80 23.80 2.25
CA ARG A 159 -1.55 23.82 3.51
C ARG A 159 -1.69 22.39 4.00
N ALA A 160 -1.43 22.16 5.29
CA ALA A 160 -1.69 20.85 5.89
C ALA A 160 -3.22 20.59 5.86
N PRO A 161 -3.68 19.43 5.37
CA PRO A 161 -5.09 19.07 5.47
C PRO A 161 -5.47 18.95 6.94
N ASP A 162 -6.74 19.14 7.24
CA ASP A 162 -7.27 18.69 8.51
C ASP A 162 -7.21 17.17 8.54
N VAL A 163 -6.36 16.61 9.40
CA VAL A 163 -6.14 15.16 9.48
C VAL A 163 -7.43 14.44 9.90
N SER A 164 -8.27 15.06 10.72
CA SER A 164 -9.58 14.48 11.06
C SER A 164 -10.52 14.38 9.86
N GLY A 165 -10.32 15.19 8.82
CA GLY A 165 -11.06 15.09 7.55
C GLY A 165 -10.40 14.16 6.52
N ALA A 166 -9.17 13.70 6.75
CA ALA A 166 -8.40 12.94 5.76
C ALA A 166 -8.73 11.44 5.72
N PHE A 167 -9.29 10.89 6.80
CA PHE A 167 -9.68 9.48 6.90
C PHE A 167 -10.82 9.30 7.91
N THR A 168 -11.48 8.14 7.86
CA THR A 168 -12.45 7.73 8.89
C THR A 168 -12.34 6.23 9.18
N ASN A 169 -12.51 5.87 10.46
CA ASN A 169 -12.63 4.48 10.93
C ASN A 169 -14.10 4.10 11.25
N GLU A 170 -15.06 5.01 11.08
CA GLU A 170 -16.47 4.81 11.49
C GLU A 170 -17.21 3.78 10.62
N LEU A 171 -16.76 3.60 9.39
CA LEU A 171 -17.33 2.64 8.43
C LEU A 171 -16.75 1.23 8.61
N LEU A 172 -15.81 1.03 9.53
CA LEU A 172 -15.20 -0.28 9.74
C LEU A 172 -16.19 -1.25 10.41
N PRO A 173 -16.22 -2.53 10.01
CA PRO A 173 -17.03 -3.54 10.67
C PRO A 173 -16.69 -3.64 12.17
N GLY A 174 -17.70 -3.51 13.03
CA GLY A 174 -17.51 -3.59 14.49
C GLY A 174 -17.24 -2.24 15.16
N ALA A 175 -16.87 -1.19 14.42
CA ALA A 175 -17.01 0.17 14.89
C ALA A 175 -18.51 0.49 14.93
N GLY A 176 -19.07 0.81 16.10
CA GLY A 176 -20.42 1.34 16.17
C GLY A 176 -20.45 2.67 15.41
N LEU A 177 -21.46 2.90 14.56
CA LEU A 177 -21.75 4.27 14.17
C LEU A 177 -22.14 4.99 15.46
N ALA A 178 -21.42 6.04 15.84
CA ALA A 178 -21.89 6.90 16.92
C ALA A 178 -23.29 7.39 16.51
N GLN A 179 -24.30 7.04 17.31
CA GLN A 179 -25.64 7.63 17.19
C GLN A 179 -25.64 9.02 17.81
#